data_AF-A0A7C3T150-F1
#
_entry.id   AF-A0A7C3T150-F1
#
_cell.length_a   1.000
_cell.length_b   1.000
_cell.length_c   1.000
_cell.angle_alpha   90.00
_cell.angle_beta   90.00
_cell.angle_gamma   90.00
#
_symmetry.space_group_name_H-M   'P 1'
#
loop_
_entity.id
_entity.type
_entity.pdbx_description
1 polymer ?
#
loop_
_entity_poly.entity_id
_entity_poly.type
_entity_poly.pdbx_seq_one_letter_code
_entity_poly.pdbx_strand_id
1 'polypeptide(L)'
;SFTLSYNMVVNLLRYHDVESAVHLLNSSFAQFHADRDVVRLERTRSRMARRLEAREKELECPEGKAMDYFLRRLELSRLEKELAEERRRRRRELVNRELEELLPGDVIVLHRRSGRRPAVILGASEDKRGNPRLTAMDDRGRYVRVTYQHFPLPPQVIGHLGKPFLPARGKAEERKLRQALAGFRVPPPQEWEEEYLPPHHARMEELRREMEESACHACQKREKCMEVCRNLQNLREEIRRVESQMEARSDVSSRKLSNVMRVLERLGYLEDEKPTARGIVLSRIYNECDLLLVECLYEGLFHSLDAAETAAFASAFVFETREGPAPRRRGGRPQRGSEAPPPLPTPALEEAVLQARSLESRIKALEAREGLDLLRSLDPGFTPVVYDWASGEDLSYIASTYPQYSAGDFVRSMKQVLDILRQLKEVAEDPLLATRFSEAMDLIHRSIVAYTSVVDTLEEELESGATAD
;
A
#
# COMPACT_ATOMS: atom_id res chain seq x y z
N SER A 1 -1.72 -13.32 -11.68
CA SER A 1 -0.80 -12.38 -11.00
C SER A 1 0.53 -13.07 -10.87
N PHE A 2 1.63 -12.44 -11.29
CA PHE A 2 2.96 -13.03 -11.13
C PHE A 2 3.33 -12.94 -9.65
N THR A 3 3.43 -14.10 -9.02
CA THR A 3 3.84 -14.26 -7.63
C THR A 3 5.22 -14.90 -7.64
N LEU A 4 6.15 -14.31 -6.89
CA LEU A 4 7.48 -14.88 -6.67
C LEU A 4 7.29 -16.21 -5.93
N SER A 5 7.78 -17.32 -6.49
CA SER A 5 7.82 -18.64 -5.83
C SER A 5 9.23 -18.96 -5.33
N TYR A 6 9.35 -19.95 -4.44
CA TYR A 6 10.63 -20.37 -3.91
C TYR A 6 11.52 -21.00 -4.97
N ASN A 7 10.98 -21.92 -5.78
CA ASN A 7 11.67 -22.50 -6.93
C ASN A 7 12.24 -21.42 -7.85
N MET A 8 11.46 -20.38 -8.15
CA MET A 8 11.87 -19.30 -9.04
C MET A 8 13.07 -18.53 -8.48
N VAL A 9 13.07 -18.21 -7.19
CA VAL A 9 14.20 -17.51 -6.55
C VAL A 9 15.46 -18.37 -6.61
N VAL A 10 15.33 -19.67 -6.33
CA VAL A 10 16.48 -20.58 -6.41
C VAL A 10 17.00 -20.71 -7.84
N ASN A 11 16.11 -20.80 -8.84
CA ASN A 11 16.50 -20.85 -10.25
C ASN A 11 17.17 -19.56 -10.73
N LEU A 12 16.74 -18.39 -10.23
CA LEU A 12 17.41 -17.12 -10.53
C LEU A 12 18.83 -17.09 -9.95
N LEU A 13 18.97 -17.41 -8.66
CA LEU A 13 20.26 -17.39 -7.96
C LEU A 13 21.21 -18.51 -8.41
N ARG A 14 20.70 -19.52 -9.13
CA ARG A 14 21.50 -20.56 -9.74
C ARG A 14 22.36 -20.05 -10.90
N TYR A 15 21.85 -19.09 -11.67
CA TYR A 15 22.50 -18.59 -12.89
C TYR A 15 22.91 -17.12 -12.82
N HIS A 16 22.43 -16.39 -11.82
CA HIS A 16 22.63 -14.96 -11.67
C HIS A 16 23.00 -14.60 -10.23
N ASP A 17 23.79 -13.55 -10.06
CA ASP A 17 23.99 -12.89 -8.77
C ASP A 17 22.71 -12.13 -8.35
N VAL A 18 22.66 -11.67 -7.10
CA VAL A 18 21.47 -11.00 -6.53
C VAL A 18 21.11 -9.74 -7.30
N GLU A 19 22.08 -8.92 -7.72
CA GLU A 19 21.83 -7.68 -8.44
C GLU A 19 21.22 -7.98 -9.82
N SER A 20 21.81 -8.93 -10.55
CA SER A 20 21.25 -9.43 -11.82
C SER A 20 19.86 -10.06 -11.65
N ALA A 21 19.63 -10.82 -10.58
CA ALA A 21 18.33 -11.43 -10.29
C ALA A 21 17.25 -10.37 -10.02
N VAL A 22 17.58 -9.30 -9.28
CA VAL A 22 16.68 -8.15 -9.08
C VAL A 22 16.39 -7.46 -10.41
N HIS A 23 17.41 -7.23 -11.24
CA HIS A 23 17.21 -6.66 -12.57
C HIS A 23 16.30 -7.53 -13.44
N LEU A 24 16.52 -8.86 -13.44
CA LEU A 24 15.70 -9.81 -14.17
C LEU A 24 14.27 -9.84 -13.67
N LEU A 25 14.05 -9.88 -12.35
CA LEU A 25 12.72 -9.79 -11.77
C LEU A 25 12.04 -8.49 -12.19
N ASN A 26 12.71 -7.34 -12.06
CA ASN A 26 12.16 -6.07 -12.50
C ASN A 26 11.83 -6.04 -14.00
N SER A 27 12.64 -6.69 -14.84
CA SER A 27 12.40 -6.80 -16.28
C SER A 27 11.30 -7.80 -16.66
N SER A 28 11.17 -8.93 -15.94
CA SER A 28 10.17 -9.98 -16.17
C SER A 28 8.81 -9.60 -15.59
N PHE A 29 8.77 -8.95 -14.43
CA PHE A 29 7.57 -8.33 -13.87
C PHE A 29 7.02 -7.22 -14.79
N ALA A 30 7.89 -6.52 -15.53
CA ALA A 30 7.46 -5.57 -16.55
C ALA A 30 6.66 -6.27 -17.66
N GLN A 31 7.07 -7.46 -18.09
CA GLN A 31 6.41 -8.23 -19.14
C GLN A 31 5.07 -8.87 -18.72
N PHE A 32 4.89 -9.34 -17.48
CA PHE A 32 3.75 -10.23 -17.16
C PHE A 32 2.49 -9.56 -16.56
N HIS A 33 2.59 -8.46 -15.81
CA HIS A 33 1.38 -7.75 -15.32
C HIS A 33 1.55 -6.23 -15.10
N ALA A 34 2.78 -5.70 -15.12
CA ALA A 34 3.06 -4.28 -14.88
C ALA A 34 3.14 -3.43 -16.18
N ASP A 35 2.87 -4.05 -17.32
CA ASP A 35 3.21 -3.51 -18.63
C ASP A 35 2.40 -2.26 -19.01
N ARG A 36 1.13 -2.15 -18.60
CA ARG A 36 0.35 -0.94 -18.91
C ARG A 36 0.75 0.29 -18.11
N ASP A 37 1.42 0.11 -16.98
CA ASP A 37 1.67 1.21 -16.06
C ASP A 37 3.15 1.57 -16.02
N VAL A 38 4.09 0.62 -16.00
CA VAL A 38 5.52 0.94 -16.05
C VAL A 38 5.94 1.43 -17.44
N VAL A 39 5.53 0.75 -18.52
CA VAL A 39 5.78 1.24 -19.89
C VAL A 39 5.04 2.56 -20.11
N ARG A 40 3.87 2.76 -19.50
CA ARG A 40 3.19 4.07 -19.53
C ARG A 40 3.95 5.13 -18.74
N LEU A 41 4.50 4.82 -17.58
CA LEU A 41 5.31 5.74 -16.78
C LEU A 41 6.59 6.10 -17.54
N GLU A 42 7.29 5.14 -18.14
CA GLU A 42 8.50 5.37 -18.92
C GLU A 42 8.21 6.15 -20.22
N ARG A 43 7.14 5.80 -20.95
CA ARG A 43 6.65 6.61 -22.09
C ARG A 43 6.24 8.02 -21.64
N THR A 44 5.66 8.15 -20.45
CA THR A 44 5.24 9.44 -19.88
C THR A 44 6.46 10.28 -19.52
N ARG A 45 7.46 9.71 -18.85
CA ARG A 45 8.75 10.33 -18.53
C ARG A 45 9.45 10.76 -19.81
N SER A 46 9.59 9.87 -20.79
CA SER A 46 10.21 10.18 -22.10
C SER A 46 9.49 11.31 -22.82
N ARG A 47 8.15 11.31 -22.82
CA ARG A 47 7.34 12.37 -23.40
C ARG A 47 7.50 13.69 -22.64
N MET A 48 7.54 13.67 -21.30
CA MET A 48 7.77 14.85 -20.46
C MET A 48 9.18 15.41 -20.65
N ALA A 49 10.20 14.56 -20.76
CA ALA A 49 11.59 14.95 -21.02
C ALA A 49 11.73 15.64 -22.39
N ARG A 50 11.12 15.08 -23.45
CA ARG A 50 11.07 15.75 -24.76
C ARG A 50 10.36 17.12 -24.72
N ARG A 51 9.27 17.22 -23.94
CA ARG A 51 8.57 18.49 -23.72
C ARG A 51 9.42 19.49 -22.93
N LEU A 52 10.19 19.01 -21.95
CA LEU A 52 11.12 19.81 -21.17
C LEU A 52 12.20 20.39 -22.09
N GLU A 53 12.88 19.56 -22.88
CA GLU A 53 13.90 19.99 -23.84
C GLU A 53 13.35 21.00 -24.86
N ALA A 54 12.14 20.75 -25.39
CA ALA A 54 11.49 21.67 -26.30
C ALA A 54 11.23 23.04 -25.64
N ARG A 55 10.78 23.04 -24.38
CA ARG A 55 10.51 24.26 -23.61
C ARG A 55 11.77 24.98 -23.14
N GLU A 56 12.87 24.26 -22.92
CA GLU A 56 14.16 24.86 -22.60
C GLU A 56 14.68 25.65 -23.82
N LYS A 57 14.43 25.17 -25.04
CA LYS A 57 14.76 25.89 -26.28
C LYS A 57 13.88 27.14 -26.51
N GLU A 58 12.65 27.16 -25.98
CA GLU A 58 11.77 28.34 -26.01
C GLU A 58 12.22 29.45 -25.03
N LEU A 59 13.12 29.14 -24.08
CA LEU A 59 13.61 30.12 -23.10
C LEU A 59 14.65 31.05 -23.75
N GLU A 60 14.17 32.09 -24.42
CA GLU A 60 15.00 33.17 -24.93
C GLU A 60 15.26 34.23 -23.85
N CYS A 61 16.31 34.03 -23.05
CA CYS A 61 16.78 35.02 -22.10
C CYS A 61 18.03 35.74 -22.63
N PRO A 62 17.97 37.05 -22.95
CA PRO A 62 19.14 37.82 -23.39
C PRO A 62 20.30 37.79 -22.37
N GLU A 63 19.96 37.66 -21.10
CA GLU A 63 20.90 37.70 -19.97
C GLU A 63 21.29 36.30 -19.45
N GLY A 64 20.69 35.22 -19.99
CA GLY A 64 20.90 33.84 -19.55
C GLY A 64 20.49 33.49 -18.11
N LYS A 65 20.10 34.46 -17.28
CA LYS A 65 19.86 34.32 -15.83
C LYS A 65 18.39 34.20 -15.41
N ALA A 66 17.49 33.91 -16.36
CA ALA A 66 16.05 33.85 -16.10
C ALA A 66 15.67 32.78 -15.06
N MET A 67 16.30 31.59 -15.11
CA MET A 67 16.03 30.50 -14.18
C MET A 67 16.44 30.85 -12.74
N ASP A 68 17.63 31.44 -12.56
CA ASP A 68 18.11 31.86 -11.24
C ASP A 68 17.22 32.93 -10.62
N TYR A 69 16.79 33.91 -11.43
CA TYR A 69 15.83 34.93 -10.99
C TYR A 69 14.49 34.30 -10.60
N PHE A 70 14.00 33.33 -11.38
CA PHE A 70 12.77 32.61 -11.09
C PHE A 70 12.85 31.83 -9.77
N LEU A 71 13.95 31.11 -9.54
CA LEU A 71 14.18 30.34 -8.31
C LEU A 71 14.24 31.27 -7.07
N ARG A 72 14.95 32.40 -7.15
CA ARG A 72 14.96 33.42 -6.09
C ARG A 72 13.56 33.98 -5.80
N ARG A 73 12.78 34.31 -6.86
CA ARG A 73 11.40 34.78 -6.73
C ARG A 73 10.48 33.73 -6.08
N LEU A 74 10.69 32.46 -6.38
CA LEU A 74 9.96 31.34 -5.78
C LEU A 74 10.31 31.18 -4.29
N GLU A 75 11.59 31.25 -3.94
CA GLU A 75 12.08 31.22 -2.56
C GLU A 75 11.51 32.38 -1.73
N LEU A 76 11.58 33.61 -2.25
CA LEU A 76 11.03 34.79 -1.58
C LEU A 76 9.52 34.65 -1.34
N SER A 77 8.76 34.23 -2.36
CA SER A 77 7.32 33.98 -2.25
C SER A 77 6.99 32.90 -1.21
N ARG A 78 7.82 31.84 -1.12
CA ARG A 78 7.67 30.79 -0.11
C ARG A 78 7.86 31.34 1.30
N LEU A 79 8.93 32.09 1.54
CA LEU A 79 9.23 32.71 2.84
C LEU A 79 8.16 33.73 3.25
N GLU A 80 7.66 34.55 2.31
CA GLU A 80 6.57 35.50 2.56
C GLU A 80 5.27 34.79 3.00
N LYS A 81 4.97 33.64 2.38
CA LYS A 81 3.82 32.83 2.73
C LYS A 81 3.97 32.18 4.10
N GLU A 82 5.14 31.58 4.39
CA GLU A 82 5.45 31.00 5.70
C GLU A 82 5.32 32.05 6.81
N LEU A 83 5.83 33.25 6.58
CA LEU A 83 5.69 34.38 7.51
C LEU A 83 4.23 34.81 7.69
N ALA A 84 3.47 34.91 6.60
CA ALA A 84 2.05 35.27 6.68
C ALA A 84 1.24 34.21 7.45
N GLU A 85 1.55 32.93 7.29
CA GLU A 85 0.93 31.82 8.03
C GLU A 85 1.32 31.85 9.51
N GLU A 86 2.59 32.09 9.83
CA GLU A 86 3.08 32.22 11.20
C GLU A 86 2.44 33.42 11.91
N ARG A 87 2.40 34.60 11.28
CA ARG A 87 1.70 35.78 11.83
C ARG A 87 0.24 35.48 12.11
N ARG A 88 -0.45 34.76 11.21
CA ARG A 88 -1.84 34.34 11.42
C ARG A 88 -1.99 33.37 12.58
N ARG A 89 -1.07 32.41 12.72
CA ARG A 89 -1.03 31.43 13.82
C ARG A 89 -0.83 32.14 15.16
N ARG A 90 0.24 32.94 15.27
CA ARG A 90 0.59 33.68 16.50
C ARG A 90 -0.51 34.64 16.92
N ARG A 91 -1.09 35.39 15.97
CA ARG A 91 -2.24 36.26 16.25
C ARG A 91 -3.42 35.46 16.80
N ARG A 92 -3.73 34.30 16.22
CA ARG A 92 -4.82 33.45 16.70
C ARG A 92 -4.55 32.95 18.12
N GLU A 93 -3.34 32.50 18.41
CA GLU A 93 -2.94 32.02 19.75
C GLU A 93 -3.02 33.13 20.80
N LEU A 94 -2.49 34.31 20.48
CA LEU A 94 -2.52 35.48 21.37
C LEU A 94 -3.96 35.91 21.66
N VAL A 95 -4.78 36.07 20.61
CA VAL A 95 -6.19 36.46 20.77
C VAL A 95 -6.98 35.41 21.55
N ASN A 96 -6.78 34.12 21.27
CA ASN A 96 -7.47 33.06 22.01
C ASN A 96 -7.12 33.08 23.50
N ARG A 97 -5.84 33.21 23.86
CA ARG A 97 -5.40 33.31 25.26
C ARG A 97 -6.12 34.44 25.99
N GLU A 98 -6.19 35.61 25.38
CA GLU A 98 -6.86 36.77 25.96
C GLU A 98 -8.38 36.56 26.05
N LEU A 99 -9.00 35.88 25.08
CA LEU A 99 -10.42 35.52 25.14
C LEU A 99 -10.73 34.50 26.25
N GLU A 100 -9.79 33.64 26.62
CA GLU A 100 -9.95 32.68 27.74
C GLU A 100 -9.97 33.40 29.10
N GLU A 101 -9.24 34.51 29.22
CA GLU A 101 -9.19 35.32 30.45
C GLU A 101 -10.45 36.18 30.67
N LEU A 102 -11.27 36.39 29.62
CA LEU A 102 -12.48 37.21 29.71
C LEU A 102 -13.61 36.53 30.48
N LEU A 103 -14.22 37.29 31.37
CA LEU A 103 -15.32 36.84 32.21
C LEU A 103 -16.67 37.44 31.75
N PRO A 104 -17.80 36.76 32.05
CA PRO A 104 -19.12 37.38 31.90
C PRO A 104 -19.19 38.71 32.66
N GLY A 105 -19.50 39.78 31.93
CA GLY A 105 -19.52 41.16 32.41
C GLY A 105 -18.39 42.03 31.91
N ASP A 106 -17.33 41.47 31.35
CA ASP A 106 -16.29 42.28 30.74
C ASP A 106 -16.82 42.99 29.49
N VAL A 107 -16.54 44.28 29.39
CA VAL A 107 -16.87 45.11 28.24
C VAL A 107 -15.64 45.21 27.37
N ILE A 108 -15.76 44.72 26.14
CA ILE A 108 -14.69 44.65 25.14
C ILE A 108 -15.01 45.47 23.90
N VAL A 109 -13.98 45.79 23.12
CA VAL A 109 -14.13 46.45 21.81
C VAL A 109 -14.22 45.42 20.69
N LEU A 110 -15.38 45.30 20.05
CA LEU A 110 -15.56 44.45 18.86
C LEU A 110 -15.29 45.21 17.57
N HIS A 111 -14.49 44.61 16.68
CA HIS A 111 -14.27 45.11 15.33
C HIS A 111 -15.27 44.46 14.37
N ARG A 112 -16.16 45.27 13.78
CA ARG A 112 -17.13 44.83 12.77
C ARG A 112 -17.00 45.68 11.50
N ARG A 113 -17.63 45.23 10.41
CA ARG A 113 -17.78 46.04 9.17
C ARG A 113 -18.38 47.43 9.44
N SER A 114 -19.23 47.56 10.45
CA SER A 114 -19.87 48.82 10.86
C SER A 114 -19.03 49.67 11.83
N GLY A 115 -17.73 49.40 11.95
CA GLY A 115 -16.81 50.07 12.88
C GLY A 115 -16.62 49.35 14.21
N ARG A 116 -15.86 50.00 15.11
CA ARG A 116 -15.51 49.53 16.46
C ARG A 116 -16.62 49.89 17.44
N ARG A 117 -17.09 48.92 18.23
CA ARG A 117 -18.21 49.09 19.17
C ARG A 117 -17.94 48.40 20.50
N PRO A 118 -18.45 48.95 21.62
CA PRO A 118 -18.38 48.26 22.90
C PRO A 118 -19.39 47.09 22.90
N ALA A 119 -18.99 45.98 23.49
CA ALA A 119 -19.84 44.82 23.69
C ALA A 119 -19.52 44.16 25.02
N VAL A 120 -20.54 43.69 25.72
CA VAL A 120 -20.40 42.98 27.00
C VAL A 120 -20.40 41.48 26.78
N ILE A 121 -19.51 40.75 27.45
CA ILE A 121 -19.50 39.30 27.47
C ILE A 121 -20.64 38.78 28.35
N LEU A 122 -21.47 37.89 27.81
CA LEU A 122 -22.61 37.28 28.48
C LEU A 122 -22.35 35.83 28.90
N GLY A 123 -21.42 35.15 28.25
CA GLY A 123 -21.06 33.78 28.55
C GLY A 123 -19.88 33.29 27.73
N ALA A 124 -19.12 32.35 28.28
CA ALA A 124 -18.02 31.67 27.63
C ALA A 124 -18.41 30.22 27.32
N SER A 125 -17.93 29.72 26.20
CA SER A 125 -18.04 28.33 25.76
C SER A 125 -16.81 27.99 24.92
N GLU A 126 -16.62 26.72 24.62
CA GLU A 126 -15.55 26.27 23.73
C GLU A 126 -16.11 25.67 22.44
N ASP A 127 -15.33 25.71 21.37
CA ASP A 127 -15.62 24.93 20.17
C ASP A 127 -15.14 23.47 20.29
N LYS A 128 -15.47 22.63 19.29
CA LYS A 128 -15.07 21.21 19.27
C LYS A 128 -13.54 20.98 19.29
N ARG A 129 -12.74 22.03 19.08
CA ARG A 129 -11.29 22.01 19.04
C ARG A 129 -10.68 22.74 20.25
N GLY A 130 -11.48 23.01 21.30
CA GLY A 130 -11.04 23.67 22.53
C GLY A 130 -10.72 25.16 22.37
N ASN A 131 -11.16 25.84 21.31
CA ASN A 131 -10.94 27.29 21.18
C ASN A 131 -12.05 28.08 21.89
N PRO A 132 -11.72 29.20 22.53
CA PRO A 132 -12.70 30.03 23.24
C PRO A 132 -13.72 30.64 22.27
N ARG A 133 -14.99 30.56 22.68
CA ARG A 133 -16.14 31.10 21.98
C ARG A 133 -17.03 31.83 22.97
N LEU A 134 -16.94 33.14 22.95
CA LEU A 134 -17.71 34.01 23.84
C LEU A 134 -19.02 34.44 23.18
N THR A 135 -20.09 34.53 23.95
CA THR A 135 -21.33 35.18 23.55
C THR A 135 -21.31 36.59 24.10
N ALA A 136 -21.38 37.59 23.23
CA ALA A 136 -21.40 38.99 23.63
C ALA A 136 -22.62 39.72 23.07
N MET A 137 -23.00 40.84 23.67
CA MET A 137 -24.04 41.74 23.15
C MET A 137 -23.46 43.14 22.90
N ASP A 138 -23.68 43.68 21.70
CA ASP A 138 -23.24 45.04 21.35
C ASP A 138 -24.19 46.13 21.91
N ASP A 139 -23.75 47.38 21.83
CA ASP A 139 -24.53 48.58 22.21
C ASP A 139 -25.89 48.73 21.52
N ARG A 140 -26.12 48.01 20.40
CA ARG A 140 -27.40 47.96 19.68
C ARG A 140 -28.29 46.79 20.08
N GLY A 141 -27.81 45.92 20.98
CA GLY A 141 -28.52 44.74 21.42
C GLY A 141 -28.42 43.54 20.49
N ARG A 142 -27.44 43.51 19.59
CA ARG A 142 -27.20 42.34 18.75
C ARG A 142 -26.30 41.37 19.49
N TYR A 143 -26.76 40.14 19.60
CA TYR A 143 -25.95 39.03 20.09
C TYR A 143 -24.93 38.62 19.02
N VAL A 144 -23.67 38.52 19.42
CA VAL A 144 -22.54 38.18 18.56
C VAL A 144 -21.80 37.02 19.20
N ARG A 145 -21.48 36.00 18.39
CA ARG A 145 -20.57 34.93 18.78
C ARG A 145 -19.16 35.39 18.46
N VAL A 146 -18.44 35.75 19.51
CA VAL A 146 -17.11 36.34 19.48
C VAL A 146 -16.08 35.21 19.42
N THR A 147 -15.16 35.35 18.47
CA THR A 147 -14.05 34.44 18.17
C THR A 147 -12.86 35.28 17.70
N TYR A 148 -11.67 34.68 17.57
CA TYR A 148 -10.46 35.39 17.13
C TYR A 148 -10.61 36.18 15.82
N GLN A 149 -11.53 35.79 14.92
CA GLN A 149 -11.76 36.46 13.65
C GLN A 149 -12.28 37.90 13.79
N HIS A 150 -12.83 38.25 14.96
CA HIS A 150 -13.37 39.58 15.26
C HIS A 150 -12.30 40.57 15.77
N PHE A 151 -11.04 40.13 15.82
CA PHE A 151 -9.96 40.82 16.48
C PHE A 151 -8.72 40.86 15.58
N PRO A 152 -8.46 42.00 14.91
CA PRO A 152 -7.18 42.20 14.21
C PRO A 152 -6.01 42.33 15.19
N LEU A 153 -6.31 42.73 16.43
CA LEU A 153 -5.43 42.88 17.58
C LEU A 153 -6.09 42.21 18.79
N PRO A 154 -5.33 41.79 19.81
CA PRO A 154 -5.86 41.28 21.07
C PRO A 154 -7.06 42.07 21.62
N PRO A 155 -8.08 41.39 22.19
CA PRO A 155 -9.29 42.04 22.66
C PRO A 155 -8.97 43.03 23.77
N GLN A 156 -9.36 44.29 23.58
CA GLN A 156 -9.18 45.33 24.58
C GLN A 156 -10.40 45.39 25.51
N VAL A 157 -10.17 45.19 26.80
CA VAL A 157 -11.18 45.38 27.86
C VAL A 157 -11.24 46.86 28.24
N ILE A 158 -12.44 47.44 28.18
CA ILE A 158 -12.69 48.87 28.48
C ILE A 158 -13.51 49.07 29.76
N GLY A 159 -13.90 47.98 30.42
CA GLY A 159 -14.54 48.00 31.74
C GLY A 159 -15.28 46.72 32.06
N HIS A 160 -16.05 46.72 33.15
CA HIS A 160 -16.77 45.57 33.66
C HIS A 160 -18.18 45.97 34.14
N LEU A 161 -19.19 45.13 33.82
CA LEU A 161 -20.59 45.27 34.22
C LEU A 161 -20.98 44.09 35.11
N GLY A 162 -21.29 44.37 36.38
CA GLY A 162 -21.61 43.34 37.37
C GLY A 162 -23.08 42.91 37.44
N LYS A 163 -23.45 42.32 38.58
CA LYS A 163 -24.76 41.70 38.89
C LYS A 163 -26.02 42.54 38.58
N PRO A 164 -26.04 43.89 38.65
CA PRO A 164 -27.24 44.66 38.29
C PRO A 164 -27.66 44.53 36.82
N PHE A 165 -26.75 44.08 35.95
CA PHE A 165 -26.93 44.03 34.50
C PHE A 165 -26.91 42.60 33.93
N LEU A 166 -26.53 41.60 34.73
CA LEU A 166 -26.32 40.22 34.28
C LEU A 166 -26.99 39.19 35.22
N PRO A 167 -27.61 38.13 34.67
CA PRO A 167 -27.73 37.82 33.24
C PRO A 167 -28.81 38.67 32.57
N ALA A 168 -28.55 39.21 31.39
CA ALA A 168 -29.52 40.00 30.62
C ALA A 168 -30.58 39.10 29.96
N ARG A 169 -31.51 38.57 30.77
CA ARG A 169 -32.62 37.72 30.31
C ARG A 169 -33.90 38.53 30.28
N GLY A 170 -34.33 38.94 29.08
CA GLY A 170 -35.58 39.67 28.87
C GLY A 170 -35.39 41.06 28.27
N LYS A 171 -36.48 41.62 27.70
CA LYS A 171 -36.45 42.90 26.97
C LYS A 171 -36.12 44.10 27.87
N ALA A 172 -36.46 44.06 29.16
CA ALA A 172 -36.23 45.16 30.09
C ALA A 172 -34.76 45.21 30.55
N GLU A 173 -34.17 44.06 30.84
CA GLU A 173 -32.77 43.86 31.22
C GLU A 173 -31.84 44.19 30.06
N GLU A 174 -32.18 43.74 28.83
CA GLU A 174 -31.44 44.13 27.61
C GLU A 174 -31.42 45.65 27.40
N ARG A 175 -32.55 46.33 27.65
CA ARG A 175 -32.62 47.80 27.52
C ARG A 175 -31.69 48.50 28.51
N LYS A 176 -31.66 48.04 29.77
CA LYS A 176 -30.74 48.55 30.79
C LYS A 176 -29.27 48.31 30.41
N LEU A 177 -28.97 47.12 29.89
CA LEU A 177 -27.62 46.75 29.46
C LEU A 177 -27.15 47.58 28.25
N ARG A 178 -28.02 47.84 27.27
CA ARG A 178 -27.73 48.74 26.14
C ARG A 178 -27.46 50.17 26.59
N GLN A 179 -28.26 50.68 27.53
CA GLN A 179 -28.07 52.02 28.10
C GLN A 179 -26.74 52.13 28.84
N ALA A 180 -26.35 51.09 29.59
CA ALA A 180 -25.04 51.02 30.25
C ALA A 180 -23.88 50.97 29.23
N LEU A 181 -24.01 50.17 28.16
CA LEU A 181 -23.00 50.08 27.10
C LEU A 181 -22.79 51.39 26.34
N ALA A 182 -23.85 52.17 26.16
CA ALA A 182 -23.77 53.48 25.51
C ALA A 182 -22.90 54.49 26.31
N GLY A 183 -22.67 54.25 27.60
CA GLY A 183 -21.79 55.06 28.45
C GLY A 183 -20.30 54.78 28.25
N PHE A 184 -19.91 53.67 27.62
CA PHE A 184 -18.50 53.33 27.39
C PHE A 184 -17.95 53.99 26.14
N ARG A 185 -16.88 54.77 26.28
CA ARG A 185 -16.14 55.34 25.16
C ARG A 185 -15.21 54.30 24.56
N VAL A 186 -15.29 54.10 23.24
CA VAL A 186 -14.35 53.26 22.51
C VAL A 186 -13.05 54.03 22.31
N PRO A 187 -11.91 53.59 22.89
CA PRO A 187 -10.61 54.24 22.69
C PRO A 187 -10.17 54.10 21.23
N PRO A 188 -9.26 54.95 20.71
CA PRO A 188 -8.67 54.76 19.37
C PRO A 188 -7.98 53.38 19.25
N PRO A 189 -7.76 52.87 18.02
CA PRO A 189 -7.03 51.61 17.85
C PRO A 189 -5.64 51.80 18.44
N GLN A 190 -5.27 50.96 19.39
CA GLN A 190 -3.91 50.95 19.89
C GLN A 190 -3.03 50.27 18.84
N GLU A 191 -1.99 50.95 18.38
CA GLU A 191 -0.96 50.30 17.58
C GLU A 191 -0.21 49.32 18.49
N TRP A 192 -0.30 48.04 18.18
CA TRP A 192 0.56 47.05 18.81
C TRP A 192 1.81 46.97 17.94
N GLU A 193 2.92 47.54 18.40
CA GLU A 193 4.23 47.25 17.82
C GLU A 193 4.60 45.83 18.22
N GLU A 194 4.42 44.90 17.29
CA GLU A 194 4.92 43.55 17.46
C GLU A 194 6.44 43.66 17.35
N GLU A 195 7.14 43.69 18.49
CA GLU A 195 8.62 43.64 18.58
C GLU A 195 9.11 42.24 18.20
N TYR A 196 8.69 41.77 17.04
CA TYR A 196 8.97 40.45 16.50
C TYR A 196 9.65 40.61 15.18
N LEU A 197 10.96 40.34 15.20
CA LEU A 197 11.70 40.16 13.97
C LEU A 197 11.40 38.74 13.46
N PRO A 198 10.76 38.60 12.30
CA PRO A 198 10.44 37.29 11.77
C PRO A 198 11.67 36.41 11.56
N PRO A 199 11.52 35.08 11.74
CA PRO A 199 12.43 34.12 11.14
C PRO A 199 12.60 34.44 9.65
N HIS A 200 13.84 34.34 9.15
CA HIS A 200 14.20 34.59 7.75
C HIS A 200 14.05 36.03 7.24
N HIS A 201 13.78 37.03 8.09
CA HIS A 201 13.72 38.44 7.68
C HIS A 201 14.99 38.88 6.91
N ALA A 202 16.17 38.56 7.45
CA ALA A 202 17.44 38.88 6.81
C ALA A 202 17.61 38.20 5.44
N ARG A 203 17.18 36.93 5.30
CA ARG A 203 17.23 36.19 4.03
C ARG A 203 16.26 36.76 2.99
N MET A 204 15.08 37.20 3.42
CA MET A 204 14.12 37.85 2.53
C MET A 204 14.64 39.19 2.00
N GLU A 205 15.25 40.00 2.87
CA GLU A 205 15.91 41.25 2.44
C GLU A 205 17.08 40.99 1.50
N GLU A 206 17.88 39.96 1.78
CA GLU A 206 18.95 39.52 0.89
C GLU A 206 18.41 39.08 -0.49
N LEU A 207 17.37 38.24 -0.53
CA LEU A 207 16.73 37.81 -1.77
C LEU A 207 16.15 39.00 -2.56
N ARG A 208 15.54 39.98 -1.88
CA ARG A 208 15.05 41.21 -2.52
C ARG A 208 16.18 41.98 -3.18
N ARG A 209 17.28 42.20 -2.46
CA ARG A 209 18.47 42.87 -3.00
C ARG A 209 19.07 42.09 -4.17
N GLU A 210 19.29 40.78 -4.04
CA GLU A 210 19.80 39.93 -5.12
C GLU A 210 18.91 39.96 -6.37
N MET A 211 17.59 40.04 -6.17
CA MET A 211 16.64 40.18 -7.26
C MET A 211 16.72 41.56 -7.90
N GLU A 212 16.82 42.64 -7.13
CA GLU A 212 16.94 44.02 -7.64
C GLU A 212 18.22 44.22 -8.45
N GLU A 213 19.34 43.64 -8.00
CA GLU A 213 20.64 43.68 -8.68
C GLU A 213 20.70 42.83 -9.95
N SER A 214 19.71 41.95 -10.17
CA SER A 214 19.67 41.08 -11.34
C SER A 214 19.27 41.84 -12.60
N ALA A 215 20.01 41.64 -13.69
CA ALA A 215 19.66 42.18 -15.02
C ALA A 215 18.25 41.75 -15.51
N CYS A 216 17.73 40.62 -15.00
CA CYS A 216 16.37 40.16 -15.30
C CYS A 216 15.27 41.00 -14.63
N HIS A 217 15.58 41.77 -13.57
CA HIS A 217 14.60 42.54 -12.80
C HIS A 217 13.94 43.64 -13.64
N ALA A 218 14.74 44.35 -14.43
CA ALA A 218 14.34 45.44 -15.31
C ALA A 218 14.01 44.98 -16.76
N CYS A 219 14.04 43.68 -17.04
CA CYS A 219 13.84 43.16 -18.38
C CYS A 219 12.37 43.25 -18.84
N GLN A 220 12.13 43.77 -20.04
CA GLN A 220 10.77 43.90 -20.62
C GLN A 220 10.11 42.54 -20.90
N LYS A 221 10.90 41.50 -21.18
CA LYS A 221 10.42 40.13 -21.42
C LYS A 221 10.33 39.30 -20.13
N ARG A 222 10.52 39.89 -18.95
CA ARG A 222 10.60 39.18 -17.66
C ARG A 222 9.42 38.25 -17.43
N GLU A 223 8.18 38.73 -17.51
CA GLU A 223 7.02 37.88 -17.20
C GLU A 223 6.88 36.68 -18.16
N LYS A 224 7.22 36.84 -19.44
CA LYS A 224 7.27 35.72 -20.40
C LYS A 224 8.33 34.69 -20.00
N CYS A 225 9.53 35.15 -19.61
CA CYS A 225 10.57 34.26 -19.10
C CYS A 225 10.14 33.54 -17.81
N MET A 226 9.45 34.23 -16.90
CA MET A 226 8.95 33.65 -15.65
C MET A 226 7.88 32.58 -15.91
N GLU A 227 7.02 32.78 -16.91
CA GLU A 227 6.03 31.78 -17.32
C GLU A 227 6.71 30.52 -17.87
N VAL A 228 7.70 30.67 -18.76
CA VAL A 228 8.49 29.54 -19.28
C VAL A 228 9.23 28.83 -18.14
N CYS A 229 9.90 29.57 -17.25
CA CYS A 229 10.59 28.98 -16.09
C CYS A 229 9.63 28.22 -15.15
N ARG A 230 8.42 28.74 -14.92
CA ARG A 230 7.38 28.04 -14.15
C ARG A 230 6.98 26.72 -14.81
N ASN A 231 6.77 26.74 -16.13
CA ASN A 231 6.43 25.53 -16.88
C ASN A 231 7.57 24.49 -16.85
N LEU A 232 8.82 24.96 -16.98
CA LEU A 232 10.01 24.10 -16.86
C LEU A 232 10.13 23.47 -15.46
N GLN A 233 9.94 24.26 -14.40
CA GLN A 233 9.97 23.76 -13.03
C GLN A 233 8.87 22.72 -12.78
N ASN A 234 7.63 22.98 -13.23
CA ASN A 234 6.52 22.03 -13.11
C ASN A 234 6.83 20.71 -13.85
N LEU A 235 7.35 20.78 -15.08
CA LEU A 235 7.73 19.58 -15.84
C LEU A 235 8.85 18.79 -15.15
N ARG A 236 9.86 19.47 -14.58
CA ARG A 236 10.93 18.81 -13.81
C ARG A 236 10.38 18.11 -12.57
N GLU A 237 9.44 18.72 -11.86
CA GLU A 237 8.79 18.12 -10.69
C GLU A 237 7.91 16.93 -11.08
N GLU A 238 7.17 17.00 -12.19
CA GLU A 238 6.40 15.88 -12.74
C GLU A 238 7.30 14.70 -13.14
N ILE A 239 8.44 14.97 -13.80
CA ILE A 239 9.43 13.95 -14.15
C ILE A 239 9.97 13.27 -12.89
N ARG A 240 10.44 14.05 -11.89
CA ARG A 240 10.93 13.50 -10.62
C ARG A 240 9.89 12.64 -9.91
N ARG A 241 8.62 13.03 -9.95
CA ARG A 241 7.52 12.26 -9.35
C ARG A 241 7.34 10.92 -10.06
N VAL A 242 7.41 10.89 -11.39
CA VAL A 242 7.32 9.65 -12.17
C VAL A 242 8.53 8.76 -11.91
N GLU A 243 9.73 9.32 -11.84
CA GLU A 243 10.97 8.59 -11.52
C GLU A 243 10.90 7.96 -10.12
N SER A 244 10.50 8.73 -9.10
CA SER A 244 10.33 8.22 -7.74
C SER A 244 9.27 7.11 -7.63
N GLN A 245 8.20 7.17 -8.44
CA GLN A 245 7.21 6.09 -8.51
C GLN A 245 7.77 4.80 -9.11
N MET A 246 8.71 4.91 -10.06
CA MET A 246 9.39 3.76 -10.65
C MET A 246 10.39 3.15 -9.66
N GLU A 247 11.21 3.98 -8.98
CA GLU A 247 12.16 3.55 -7.95
C GLU A 247 11.48 2.82 -6.80
N ALA A 248 10.41 3.41 -6.25
CA ALA A 248 9.66 2.81 -5.15
C ALA A 248 9.12 1.40 -5.49
N ARG A 249 8.83 1.14 -6.78
CA ARG A 249 8.37 -0.18 -7.25
C ARG A 249 9.51 -1.18 -7.40
N SER A 250 10.69 -0.74 -7.86
CA SER A 250 11.91 -1.55 -7.90
C SER A 250 12.34 -2.01 -6.50
N ASP A 251 12.28 -1.10 -5.52
CA ASP A 251 12.62 -1.39 -4.13
C ASP A 251 11.69 -2.45 -3.51
N VAL A 252 10.45 -2.55 -3.96
CA VAL A 252 9.51 -3.59 -3.49
C VAL A 252 9.94 -4.97 -3.98
N SER A 253 10.37 -5.10 -5.24
CA SER A 253 10.86 -6.37 -5.79
C SER A 253 12.14 -6.83 -5.09
N SER A 254 13.10 -5.92 -4.90
CA SER A 254 14.37 -6.20 -4.20
C SER A 254 14.12 -6.65 -2.75
N ARG A 255 13.24 -5.93 -2.03
CA ARG A 255 12.83 -6.32 -0.67
C ARG A 255 12.18 -7.70 -0.67
N LYS A 256 11.25 -7.97 -1.59
CA LYS A 256 10.57 -9.28 -1.64
C LYS A 256 11.53 -10.42 -1.94
N LEU A 257 12.47 -10.26 -2.87
CA LEU A 257 13.53 -11.24 -3.14
C LEU A 257 14.37 -11.49 -1.88
N SER A 258 14.83 -10.42 -1.23
CA SER A 258 15.64 -10.51 0.00
C SER A 258 14.90 -11.25 1.12
N ASN A 259 13.59 -11.00 1.28
CA ASN A 259 12.76 -11.69 2.27
C ASN A 259 12.66 -13.19 1.96
N VAL A 260 12.50 -13.58 0.70
CA VAL A 260 12.46 -15.00 0.29
C VAL A 260 13.81 -15.68 0.50
N MET A 261 14.90 -14.99 0.16
CA MET A 261 16.26 -15.49 0.41
C MET A 261 16.47 -15.83 1.89
N ARG A 262 16.03 -14.97 2.81
CA ARG A 262 16.15 -15.24 4.26
C ARG A 262 15.37 -16.47 4.72
N VAL A 263 14.20 -16.74 4.14
CA VAL A 263 13.46 -17.99 4.42
C VAL A 263 14.26 -19.20 3.91
N LEU A 264 14.76 -19.12 2.68
CA LEU A 264 15.52 -20.21 2.05
C LEU A 264 16.86 -20.49 2.75
N GLU A 265 17.60 -19.45 3.16
CA GLU A 265 18.82 -19.57 3.97
C GLU A 265 18.54 -20.26 5.30
N ARG A 266 17.46 -19.87 5.98
CA ARG A 266 17.09 -20.44 7.28
C ARG A 266 16.68 -21.90 7.22
N LEU A 267 16.17 -22.34 6.07
CA LEU A 267 15.82 -23.73 5.78
C LEU A 267 16.97 -24.52 5.12
N GLY A 268 18.11 -23.87 4.85
CA GLY A 268 19.30 -24.50 4.28
C GLY A 268 19.23 -24.77 2.77
N TYR A 269 18.37 -24.05 2.04
CA TYR A 269 18.29 -24.10 0.57
C TYR A 269 19.26 -23.13 -0.11
N LEU A 270 19.73 -22.11 0.62
CA LEU A 270 20.75 -21.16 0.18
C LEU A 270 21.89 -21.09 1.20
N GLU A 271 23.11 -20.92 0.70
CA GLU A 271 24.33 -20.62 1.44
C GLU A 271 25.15 -19.62 0.62
N ASP A 272 25.62 -18.53 1.25
CA ASP A 272 26.33 -17.44 0.57
C ASP A 272 25.65 -16.98 -0.74
N GLU A 273 24.33 -16.74 -0.67
CA GLU A 273 23.46 -16.32 -1.79
C GLU A 273 23.37 -17.32 -2.95
N LYS A 274 23.87 -18.56 -2.79
CA LYS A 274 23.86 -19.61 -3.81
C LYS A 274 23.03 -20.83 -3.40
N PRO A 275 22.41 -21.53 -4.36
CA PRO A 275 21.68 -22.77 -4.07
C PRO A 275 22.57 -23.87 -3.47
N THR A 276 22.12 -24.45 -2.36
CA THR A 276 22.69 -25.71 -1.82
C THR A 276 22.21 -26.91 -2.64
N ALA A 277 22.64 -28.13 -2.28
CA ALA A 277 22.09 -29.35 -2.89
C ALA A 277 20.56 -29.44 -2.76
N ARG A 278 20.01 -29.07 -1.58
CA ARG A 278 18.56 -28.97 -1.36
C ARG A 278 17.92 -27.90 -2.23
N GLY A 279 18.60 -26.77 -2.40
CA GLY A 279 18.23 -25.72 -3.36
C GLY A 279 18.10 -26.27 -4.78
N ILE A 280 19.08 -27.04 -5.26
CA ILE A 280 19.06 -27.60 -6.62
C ILE A 280 17.87 -28.57 -6.81
N VAL A 281 17.52 -29.35 -5.79
CA VAL A 281 16.32 -30.20 -5.81
C VAL A 281 15.05 -29.34 -5.91
N LEU A 282 14.92 -28.32 -5.06
CA LEU A 282 13.80 -27.38 -5.10
C LEU A 282 13.64 -26.68 -6.45
N SER A 283 14.76 -26.34 -7.10
CA SER A 283 14.80 -25.69 -8.42
C SER A 283 14.21 -26.56 -9.55
N ARG A 284 14.01 -27.86 -9.32
CA ARG A 284 13.43 -28.81 -10.29
C ARG A 284 11.96 -29.14 -10.03
N ILE A 285 11.41 -28.70 -8.90
CA ILE A 285 10.00 -28.91 -8.54
C ILE A 285 9.17 -27.68 -8.88
N TYR A 286 8.26 -27.82 -9.83
CA TYR A 286 7.36 -26.77 -10.31
C TYR A 286 5.95 -26.99 -9.72
N ASN A 287 5.70 -26.37 -8.56
CA ASN A 287 4.42 -26.44 -7.86
C ASN A 287 4.21 -25.20 -6.98
N GLU A 288 2.98 -24.87 -6.61
CA GLU A 288 2.69 -23.75 -5.69
C GLU A 288 3.07 -24.06 -4.23
N CYS A 289 3.12 -25.34 -3.88
CA CYS A 289 3.61 -25.89 -2.62
C CYS A 289 5.01 -26.51 -2.79
N ASP A 290 5.82 -26.04 -3.74
CA ASP A 290 7.17 -26.54 -4.05
C ASP A 290 8.04 -26.76 -2.80
N LEU A 291 8.19 -25.75 -1.96
CA LEU A 291 9.01 -25.79 -0.75
C LEU A 291 8.47 -26.81 0.26
N LEU A 292 7.15 -26.85 0.46
CA LEU A 292 6.53 -27.81 1.38
C LEU A 292 6.69 -29.24 0.88
N LEU A 293 6.52 -29.47 -0.42
CA LEU A 293 6.67 -30.78 -1.04
C LEU A 293 8.11 -31.30 -0.88
N VAL A 294 9.11 -30.45 -1.10
CA VAL A 294 10.52 -30.81 -0.94
C VAL A 294 10.89 -31.02 0.54
N GLU A 295 10.34 -30.23 1.46
CA GLU A 295 10.48 -30.49 2.90
C GLU A 295 9.89 -31.85 3.30
N CYS A 296 8.71 -32.22 2.76
CA CYS A 296 8.10 -33.53 3.01
C CYS A 296 8.96 -34.68 2.45
N LEU A 297 9.60 -34.47 1.30
CA LEU A 297 10.53 -35.44 0.71
C LEU A 297 11.76 -35.65 1.63
N TYR A 298 12.38 -34.56 2.11
CA TYR A 298 13.57 -34.62 2.96
C TYR A 298 13.30 -35.13 4.39
N GLU A 299 12.15 -34.79 4.96
CA GLU A 299 11.69 -35.33 6.26
C GLU A 299 11.21 -36.79 6.12
N GLY A 300 11.17 -37.31 4.89
CA GLY A 300 10.98 -38.71 4.60
C GLY A 300 9.53 -39.20 4.66
N LEU A 301 8.54 -38.30 4.56
CA LEU A 301 7.11 -38.63 4.73
C LEU A 301 6.61 -39.65 3.69
N PHE A 302 7.26 -39.75 2.53
CA PHE A 302 6.91 -40.74 1.50
C PHE A 302 7.45 -42.15 1.78
N HIS A 303 8.39 -42.33 2.71
CA HIS A 303 9.08 -43.62 2.89
C HIS A 303 8.20 -44.71 3.51
N SER A 304 7.18 -44.34 4.28
CA SER A 304 6.25 -45.28 4.90
C SER A 304 5.01 -45.57 4.06
N LEU A 305 4.81 -44.85 2.95
CA LEU A 305 3.61 -44.97 2.12
C LEU A 305 3.80 -46.04 1.05
N ASP A 306 2.75 -46.81 0.76
CA ASP A 306 2.72 -47.66 -0.43
C ASP A 306 2.49 -46.84 -1.72
N ALA A 307 2.39 -47.49 -2.88
CA ALA A 307 2.19 -46.81 -4.15
C ALA A 307 0.84 -46.07 -4.25
N ALA A 308 -0.24 -46.63 -3.72
CA ALA A 308 -1.56 -46.01 -3.75
C ALA A 308 -1.64 -44.82 -2.78
N GLU A 309 -1.08 -44.99 -1.58
CA GLU A 309 -0.92 -43.95 -0.58
C GLU A 309 -0.01 -42.82 -1.08
N THR A 310 1.07 -43.14 -1.81
CA THR A 310 1.97 -42.14 -2.40
C THR A 310 1.25 -41.26 -3.42
N ALA A 311 0.46 -41.86 -4.33
CA ALA A 311 -0.36 -41.09 -5.27
C ALA A 311 -1.38 -40.21 -4.54
N ALA A 312 -2.05 -40.78 -3.53
CA ALA A 312 -3.05 -40.08 -2.73
C ALA A 312 -2.45 -38.88 -1.96
N PHE A 313 -1.28 -39.05 -1.34
CA PHE A 313 -0.60 -37.98 -0.63
C PHE A 313 -0.11 -36.87 -1.58
N ALA A 314 0.42 -37.22 -2.75
CA ALA A 314 0.84 -36.24 -3.76
C ALA A 314 -0.33 -35.35 -4.23
N SER A 315 -1.56 -35.85 -4.23
CA SER A 315 -2.75 -35.06 -4.58
C SER A 315 -3.00 -33.85 -3.68
N ALA A 316 -2.56 -33.90 -2.42
CA ALA A 316 -2.78 -32.81 -1.47
C ALA A 316 -2.01 -31.51 -1.84
N PHE A 317 -0.97 -31.65 -2.66
CA PHE A 317 -0.11 -30.54 -3.10
C PHE A 317 -0.61 -29.86 -4.38
N VAL A 318 -1.51 -30.50 -5.14
CA VAL A 318 -2.03 -29.96 -6.41
C VAL A 318 -3.50 -29.59 -6.35
N PHE A 319 -4.26 -30.25 -5.49
CA PHE A 319 -5.69 -30.04 -5.42
C PHE A 319 -6.04 -28.72 -4.71
N GLU A 320 -7.08 -28.08 -5.22
CA GLU A 320 -7.73 -26.95 -4.57
C GLU A 320 -9.24 -27.20 -4.54
N THR A 321 -9.79 -27.28 -3.34
CA THR A 321 -11.23 -27.21 -3.16
C THR A 321 -11.69 -25.84 -3.68
N ARG A 322 -12.67 -25.82 -4.60
CA ARG A 322 -13.35 -24.60 -5.04
C ARG A 322 -14.21 -24.01 -3.91
N GLU A 323 -13.62 -23.69 -2.77
CA GLU A 323 -14.18 -22.70 -1.86
C GLU A 323 -13.83 -21.34 -2.43
N GLY A 324 -14.72 -20.78 -3.26
CA GLY A 324 -14.61 -19.38 -3.64
C GLY A 324 -14.45 -18.52 -2.37
N PRO A 325 -13.72 -17.40 -2.41
CA PRO A 325 -13.53 -16.55 -1.25
C PRO A 325 -14.91 -16.10 -0.76
N ALA A 326 -15.44 -16.75 0.28
CA ALA A 326 -16.66 -16.30 0.91
C ALA A 326 -16.38 -14.86 1.36
N PRO A 327 -17.12 -13.86 0.88
CA PRO A 327 -16.89 -12.48 1.30
C PRO A 327 -17.04 -12.46 2.80
N ARG A 328 -15.96 -12.10 3.51
CA ARG A 328 -15.98 -11.85 4.95
C ARG A 328 -16.90 -10.66 5.21
N ARG A 329 -18.21 -10.88 5.19
CA ARG A 329 -19.21 -9.91 5.63
C ARG A 329 -18.98 -9.69 7.11
N ARG A 330 -18.49 -8.50 7.44
CA ARG A 330 -18.39 -7.99 8.81
C ARG A 330 -19.77 -8.15 9.49
N GLY A 331 -19.89 -9.10 10.41
CA GLY A 331 -21.07 -9.26 11.27
C GLY A 331 -22.04 -10.41 10.95
N GLY A 332 -21.75 -11.30 9.99
CA GLY A 332 -22.53 -12.53 9.79
C GLY A 332 -21.96 -13.68 10.63
N ARG A 333 -22.81 -14.41 11.37
CA ARG A 333 -22.41 -15.69 11.99
C ARG A 333 -21.81 -16.60 10.91
N PRO A 334 -20.70 -17.33 11.18
CA PRO A 334 -20.14 -18.26 10.20
C PRO A 334 -21.23 -19.24 9.77
N GLN A 335 -21.48 -19.32 8.46
CA GLN A 335 -22.32 -20.38 7.90
C GLN A 335 -21.64 -21.71 8.25
N ARG A 336 -22.31 -22.52 9.07
CA ARG A 336 -21.95 -23.91 9.37
C ARG A 336 -22.16 -24.74 8.10
N GLY A 337 -21.21 -24.65 7.18
CA GLY A 337 -21.17 -25.43 5.94
C GLY A 337 -19.83 -26.11 5.69
N SER A 338 -18.84 -25.96 6.58
CA SER A 338 -17.62 -26.78 6.51
C SER A 338 -17.98 -28.18 7.00
N GLU A 339 -18.46 -29.04 6.11
CA GLU A 339 -18.35 -30.48 6.32
C GLU A 339 -16.90 -30.78 6.71
N ALA A 340 -16.72 -31.55 7.77
CA ALA A 340 -15.39 -31.99 8.14
C ALA A 340 -14.79 -32.72 6.93
N PRO A 341 -13.51 -32.47 6.58
CA PRO A 341 -12.89 -33.17 5.47
C PRO A 341 -13.06 -34.68 5.68
N PRO A 342 -13.34 -35.43 4.60
CA PRO A 342 -13.52 -36.88 4.69
C PRO A 342 -12.32 -37.51 5.41
N PRO A 343 -12.56 -38.56 6.24
CA PRO A 343 -11.46 -39.24 6.90
C PRO A 343 -10.47 -39.78 5.85
N LEU A 344 -9.19 -39.72 6.19
CA LEU A 344 -8.16 -40.23 5.29
C LEU A 344 -8.23 -41.77 5.25
N PRO A 345 -8.01 -42.40 4.07
CA PRO A 345 -8.29 -43.83 3.89
C PRO A 345 -7.44 -44.76 4.75
N THR A 346 -6.21 -44.36 5.10
CA THR A 346 -5.28 -45.19 5.86
C THR A 346 -4.62 -44.40 7.00
N PRO A 347 -4.20 -45.08 8.09
CA PRO A 347 -3.46 -44.44 9.17
C PRO A 347 -2.12 -43.84 8.72
N ALA A 348 -1.45 -44.44 7.73
CA ALA A 348 -0.19 -43.95 7.21
C ALA A 348 -0.37 -42.62 6.45
N LEU A 349 -1.46 -42.50 5.66
CA LEU A 349 -1.85 -41.25 5.02
C LEU A 349 -2.21 -40.18 6.04
N GLU A 350 -2.95 -40.54 7.09
CA GLU A 350 -3.32 -39.61 8.15
C GLU A 350 -2.10 -39.02 8.86
N GLU A 351 -1.14 -39.87 9.20
CA GLU A 351 0.12 -39.44 9.81
C GLU A 351 0.93 -38.56 8.84
N ALA A 352 1.07 -38.94 7.57
CA ALA A 352 1.81 -38.16 6.58
C ALA A 352 1.19 -36.77 6.36
N VAL A 353 -0.13 -36.66 6.27
CA VAL A 353 -0.84 -35.37 6.15
C VAL A 353 -0.68 -34.52 7.41
N LEU A 354 -0.74 -35.14 8.60
CA LEU A 354 -0.54 -34.43 9.86
C LEU A 354 0.88 -33.85 9.97
N GLN A 355 1.89 -34.65 9.62
CA GLN A 355 3.29 -34.21 9.59
C GLN A 355 3.51 -33.11 8.54
N ALA A 356 2.92 -33.24 7.35
CA ALA A 356 2.98 -32.21 6.32
C ALA A 356 2.36 -30.88 6.79
N ARG A 357 1.23 -30.91 7.52
CA ARG A 357 0.62 -29.70 8.12
C ARG A 357 1.49 -29.06 9.20
N SER A 358 2.27 -29.86 9.94
CA SER A 358 3.26 -29.35 10.89
C SER A 358 4.39 -28.62 10.15
N LEU A 359 4.90 -29.19 9.05
CA LEU A 359 5.89 -28.53 8.19
C LEU A 359 5.34 -27.25 7.56
N GLU A 360 4.12 -27.28 7.05
CA GLU A 360 3.41 -26.11 6.52
C GLU A 360 3.35 -24.99 7.57
N SER A 361 2.99 -25.33 8.81
CA SER A 361 2.92 -24.36 9.91
C SER A 361 4.29 -23.76 10.24
N ARG A 362 5.37 -24.57 10.18
CA ARG A 362 6.75 -24.10 10.36
C ARG A 362 7.15 -23.12 9.26
N ILE A 363 6.87 -23.44 7.99
CA ILE A 363 7.19 -22.58 6.85
C ILE A 363 6.39 -21.28 6.91
N LYS A 364 5.08 -21.33 7.15
CA LYS A 364 4.24 -20.14 7.31
C LYS A 364 4.68 -19.23 8.46
N ALA A 365 5.19 -19.80 9.55
CA ALA A 365 5.77 -19.01 10.63
C ALA A 365 7.05 -18.28 10.22
N LEU A 366 7.86 -18.85 9.32
CA LEU A 366 9.01 -18.17 8.72
C LEU A 366 8.57 -17.09 7.74
N GLU A 367 7.59 -17.36 6.89
CA GLU A 367 7.01 -16.36 5.98
C GLU A 367 6.48 -15.14 6.74
N ALA A 368 5.70 -15.37 7.79
CA ALA A 368 5.14 -14.29 8.60
C ALA A 368 6.22 -13.40 9.25
N ARG A 369 7.37 -13.97 9.64
CA ARG A 369 8.51 -13.21 10.17
C ARG A 369 9.13 -12.29 9.13
N GLU A 370 9.13 -12.72 7.88
CA GLU A 370 9.68 -11.98 6.74
C GLU A 370 8.62 -11.14 6.01
N GLY A 371 7.39 -11.06 6.53
CA GLY A 371 6.28 -10.32 5.91
C GLY A 371 5.85 -10.89 4.55
N LEU A 372 5.99 -12.20 4.39
CA LEU A 372 5.60 -12.98 3.21
C LEU A 372 4.30 -13.74 3.46
N ASP A 373 3.63 -14.09 2.36
CA ASP A 373 2.45 -14.96 2.29
C ASP A 373 2.50 -15.63 0.91
N LEU A 374 3.34 -16.65 0.78
CA LEU A 374 3.66 -17.29 -0.51
C LEU A 374 3.15 -18.74 -0.54
N LEU A 375 3.35 -19.49 0.54
CA LEU A 375 2.98 -20.90 0.59
C LEU A 375 1.45 -21.06 0.65
N ARG A 376 0.91 -21.68 -0.41
CA ARG A 376 -0.47 -22.17 -0.42
C ARG A 376 -0.64 -23.26 0.65
N SER A 377 -1.81 -23.26 1.31
CA SER A 377 -2.15 -24.30 2.30
C SER A 377 -2.31 -25.67 1.66
N LEU A 378 -1.93 -26.72 2.38
CA LEU A 378 -2.13 -28.11 1.95
C LEU A 378 -3.62 -28.47 1.96
N ASP A 379 -4.12 -29.09 0.89
CA ASP A 379 -5.54 -29.47 0.76
C ASP A 379 -5.69 -30.99 0.52
N PRO A 380 -5.99 -31.79 1.56
CA PRO A 380 -6.17 -33.24 1.42
C PRO A 380 -7.56 -33.64 0.86
N GLY A 381 -8.40 -32.70 0.41
CA GLY A 381 -9.77 -32.98 0.02
C GLY A 381 -9.92 -34.02 -1.10
N PHE A 382 -8.95 -34.10 -2.01
CA PHE A 382 -8.96 -35.06 -3.13
C PHE A 382 -8.16 -36.34 -2.83
N THR A 383 -7.51 -36.44 -1.68
CA THR A 383 -6.70 -37.60 -1.28
C THR A 383 -7.49 -38.92 -1.27
N PRO A 384 -8.72 -39.00 -0.72
CA PRO A 384 -9.51 -40.24 -0.76
C PRO A 384 -9.85 -40.69 -2.19
N VAL A 385 -10.17 -39.73 -3.07
CA VAL A 385 -10.52 -40.00 -4.48
C VAL A 385 -9.35 -40.66 -5.21
N VAL A 386 -8.14 -40.13 -5.00
CA VAL A 386 -6.93 -40.65 -5.64
C VAL A 386 -6.54 -42.00 -5.07
N TYR A 387 -6.73 -42.21 -3.77
CA TYR A 387 -6.47 -43.50 -3.13
C TYR A 387 -7.37 -44.61 -3.68
N ASP A 388 -8.69 -44.40 -3.76
CA ASP A 388 -9.64 -45.39 -4.28
C ASP A 388 -9.34 -45.70 -5.75
N TRP A 389 -9.02 -44.67 -6.54
CA TRP A 389 -8.60 -44.86 -7.93
C TRP A 389 -7.28 -45.64 -8.03
N ALA A 390 -6.26 -45.31 -7.25
CA ALA A 390 -5.00 -46.04 -7.28
C ALA A 390 -5.16 -47.48 -6.77
N SER A 391 -6.15 -47.74 -5.91
CA SER A 391 -6.51 -49.07 -5.40
C SER A 391 -7.29 -49.93 -6.41
N GLY A 392 -7.67 -49.37 -7.57
CA GLY A 392 -8.27 -50.11 -8.68
C GLY A 392 -9.76 -49.88 -8.90
N GLU A 393 -10.41 -49.02 -8.12
CA GLU A 393 -11.85 -48.74 -8.26
C GLU A 393 -12.19 -48.12 -9.63
N ASP A 394 -13.36 -48.43 -10.19
CA ASP A 394 -13.72 -47.92 -11.50
C ASP A 394 -14.32 -46.49 -11.47
N LEU A 395 -14.44 -45.87 -12.65
CA LEU A 395 -14.94 -44.49 -12.76
C LEU A 395 -16.38 -44.34 -12.26
N SER A 396 -17.19 -45.41 -12.34
CA SER A 396 -18.58 -45.38 -11.86
C SER A 396 -18.64 -45.40 -10.33
N TYR A 397 -17.75 -46.13 -9.69
CA TYR A 397 -17.55 -46.07 -8.24
C TYR A 397 -17.11 -44.67 -7.81
N ILE A 398 -16.10 -44.09 -8.46
CA ILE A 398 -15.59 -42.75 -8.12
C ILE A 398 -16.69 -41.68 -8.30
N ALA A 399 -17.43 -41.72 -9.40
CA ALA A 399 -18.49 -40.75 -9.68
C ALA A 399 -19.69 -40.86 -8.73
N SER A 400 -19.97 -42.05 -8.21
CA SER A 400 -21.07 -42.26 -7.25
C SER A 400 -20.68 -41.95 -5.81
N THR A 401 -19.44 -42.25 -5.43
CA THR A 401 -18.91 -42.02 -4.06
C THR A 401 -18.52 -40.56 -3.85
N TYR A 402 -18.02 -39.89 -4.89
CA TYR A 402 -17.55 -38.50 -4.83
C TYR A 402 -18.27 -37.57 -5.83
N PRO A 403 -19.60 -37.40 -5.73
CA PRO A 403 -20.41 -36.65 -6.69
C PRO A 403 -20.09 -35.15 -6.74
N GLN A 404 -19.36 -34.63 -5.75
CA GLN A 404 -18.89 -33.24 -5.71
C GLN A 404 -17.81 -32.93 -6.76
N TYR A 405 -17.13 -33.94 -7.30
CA TYR A 405 -16.08 -33.75 -8.31
C TYR A 405 -16.62 -34.09 -9.71
N SER A 406 -16.49 -33.14 -10.64
CA SER A 406 -16.82 -33.41 -12.04
C SER A 406 -15.77 -34.33 -12.68
N ALA A 407 -16.16 -35.08 -13.72
CA ALA A 407 -15.22 -35.92 -14.47
C ALA A 407 -14.03 -35.12 -15.04
N GLY A 408 -14.26 -33.85 -15.44
CA GLY A 408 -13.21 -32.96 -15.91
C GLY A 408 -12.25 -32.53 -14.80
N ASP A 409 -12.75 -32.22 -13.60
CA ASP A 409 -11.89 -31.89 -12.45
C ASP A 409 -11.11 -33.12 -11.96
N PHE A 410 -11.70 -34.32 -12.05
CA PHE A 410 -11.01 -35.58 -11.78
C PHE A 410 -9.84 -35.82 -12.73
N VAL A 411 -10.06 -35.78 -14.05
CA VAL A 411 -9.00 -36.01 -15.05
C VAL A 411 -7.89 -34.96 -14.94
N ARG A 412 -8.25 -33.68 -14.74
CA ARG A 412 -7.27 -32.61 -14.53
C ARG A 412 -6.39 -32.88 -13.31
N SER A 413 -7.02 -33.21 -12.17
CA SER A 413 -6.30 -33.47 -10.93
C SER A 413 -5.36 -34.68 -11.08
N MET A 414 -5.80 -35.75 -11.73
CA MET A 414 -4.95 -36.92 -12.01
C MET A 414 -3.73 -36.57 -12.87
N LYS A 415 -3.89 -35.73 -13.91
CA LYS A 415 -2.77 -35.24 -14.72
C LYS A 415 -1.77 -34.42 -13.89
N GLN A 416 -2.25 -33.59 -12.98
CA GLN A 416 -1.38 -32.81 -12.08
C GLN A 416 -0.65 -33.70 -11.07
N VAL A 417 -1.32 -34.72 -10.51
CA VAL A 417 -0.68 -35.71 -9.64
C VAL A 417 0.41 -36.47 -10.39
N LEU A 418 0.12 -36.94 -11.61
CA LEU A 418 1.11 -37.60 -12.47
C LEU A 418 2.33 -36.72 -12.74
N ASP A 419 2.11 -35.43 -12.98
CA ASP A 419 3.20 -34.48 -13.20
C ASP A 419 4.09 -34.32 -11.97
N ILE A 420 3.50 -34.13 -10.79
CA ILE A 420 4.26 -34.02 -9.54
C ILE A 420 4.99 -35.32 -9.20
N LEU A 421 4.37 -36.48 -9.38
CA LEU A 421 5.04 -37.77 -9.17
C LEU A 421 6.23 -37.95 -10.12
N ARG A 422 6.11 -37.50 -11.38
CA ARG A 422 7.21 -37.51 -12.34
C ARG A 422 8.37 -36.63 -11.88
N GLN A 423 8.08 -35.40 -11.47
CA GLN A 423 9.10 -34.47 -10.95
C GLN A 423 9.78 -35.04 -9.68
N LEU A 424 9.01 -35.63 -8.77
CA LEU A 424 9.53 -36.29 -7.56
C LEU A 424 10.44 -37.48 -7.89
N LYS A 425 10.06 -38.31 -8.86
CA LYS A 425 10.87 -39.42 -9.35
C LYS A 425 12.21 -38.96 -9.91
N GLU A 426 12.25 -37.83 -10.63
CA GLU A 426 13.48 -37.29 -11.22
C GLU A 426 14.45 -36.71 -10.17
N VAL A 427 13.94 -36.25 -9.03
CA VAL A 427 14.77 -35.68 -7.96
C VAL A 427 15.06 -36.64 -6.80
N ALA A 428 14.40 -37.79 -6.76
CA ALA A 428 14.58 -38.78 -5.71
C ALA A 428 16.00 -39.36 -5.73
N GLU A 429 16.73 -39.21 -4.61
CA GLU A 429 18.06 -39.79 -4.45
C GLU A 429 18.01 -41.30 -4.14
N ASP A 430 16.94 -41.76 -3.46
CA ASP A 430 16.71 -43.17 -3.14
C ASP A 430 16.06 -43.91 -4.34
N PRO A 431 16.73 -44.92 -4.93
CA PRO A 431 16.17 -45.71 -6.03
C PRO A 431 14.86 -46.42 -5.66
N LEU A 432 14.68 -46.85 -4.41
CA LEU A 432 13.44 -47.52 -3.98
C LEU A 432 12.27 -46.54 -3.97
N LEU A 433 12.51 -45.32 -3.50
CA LEU A 433 11.52 -44.25 -3.55
C LEU A 433 11.18 -43.85 -4.98
N ALA A 434 12.17 -43.77 -5.87
CA ALA A 434 11.95 -43.51 -7.30
C ALA A 434 11.10 -44.59 -7.98
N THR A 435 11.32 -45.88 -7.64
CA THR A 435 10.49 -47.00 -8.10
C THR A 435 9.06 -46.86 -7.59
N ARG A 436 8.86 -46.55 -6.31
CA ARG A 436 7.53 -46.33 -5.72
C ARG A 436 6.77 -45.17 -6.37
N PHE A 437 7.44 -44.07 -6.71
CA PHE A 437 6.81 -43.00 -7.50
C PHE A 437 6.39 -43.51 -8.89
N SER A 438 7.18 -44.37 -9.52
CA SER A 438 6.82 -45.01 -10.80
C SER A 438 5.59 -45.91 -10.65
N GLU A 439 5.55 -46.76 -9.62
CA GLU A 439 4.41 -47.63 -9.33
C GLU A 439 3.14 -46.81 -9.06
N ALA A 440 3.25 -45.73 -8.29
CA ALA A 440 2.15 -44.81 -8.03
C ALA A 440 1.61 -44.18 -9.32
N MET A 441 2.49 -43.81 -10.25
CA MET A 441 2.10 -43.30 -11.58
C MET A 441 1.35 -44.37 -12.39
N ASP A 442 1.85 -45.61 -12.39
CA ASP A 442 1.24 -46.71 -13.14
C ASP A 442 -0.18 -47.04 -12.62
N LEU A 443 -0.41 -46.95 -11.31
CA LEU A 443 -1.74 -47.18 -10.70
C LEU A 443 -2.79 -46.14 -11.12
N ILE A 444 -2.38 -44.87 -11.28
CA ILE A 444 -3.30 -43.80 -11.64
C ILE A 444 -3.43 -43.56 -13.14
N HIS A 445 -2.40 -43.90 -13.94
CA HIS A 445 -2.37 -43.75 -15.39
C HIS A 445 -3.12 -44.88 -16.12
N ARG A 446 -4.44 -44.96 -15.93
CA ARG A 446 -5.30 -45.98 -16.56
C ARG A 446 -6.61 -45.41 -17.08
N SER A 447 -7.26 -46.17 -17.97
CA SER A 447 -8.59 -45.84 -18.52
C SER A 447 -8.66 -44.42 -19.10
N ILE A 448 -9.69 -43.64 -18.76
CA ILE A 448 -9.91 -42.27 -19.27
C ILE A 448 -8.69 -41.35 -19.09
N VAL A 449 -7.91 -41.54 -18.02
CA VAL A 449 -6.70 -40.74 -17.77
C VAL A 449 -5.63 -41.02 -18.85
N ALA A 450 -5.49 -42.28 -19.26
CA ALA A 450 -4.56 -42.71 -20.30
C ALA A 450 -5.06 -42.43 -21.73
N TYR A 451 -6.37 -42.45 -21.97
CA TYR A 451 -6.92 -42.10 -23.30
C TYR A 451 -6.77 -40.61 -23.61
N THR A 452 -6.96 -39.75 -22.61
CA THR A 452 -6.90 -38.29 -22.82
C THR A 452 -5.47 -37.81 -23.08
N SER A 453 -4.45 -38.47 -22.52
CA SER A 453 -3.04 -38.14 -22.80
C SER A 453 -2.64 -38.48 -24.24
N VAL A 454 -3.16 -39.58 -24.80
CA VAL A 454 -2.91 -39.96 -26.20
C VAL A 454 -3.54 -38.96 -27.17
N VAL A 455 -4.75 -38.48 -26.88
CA VAL A 455 -5.41 -37.45 -27.71
C VAL A 455 -4.63 -36.13 -27.67
N ASP A 456 -4.21 -35.67 -26.50
CA ASP A 456 -3.40 -34.45 -26.37
C ASP A 456 -2.08 -34.57 -27.16
N THR A 457 -1.37 -35.71 -27.07
CA THR A 457 -0.13 -35.92 -27.83
C THR A 457 -0.35 -35.96 -29.35
N LEU A 458 -1.46 -36.53 -29.80
CA LEU A 458 -1.81 -36.55 -31.23
C LEU A 458 -2.20 -35.16 -31.74
N GLU A 459 -2.89 -34.36 -30.92
CA GLU A 459 -3.21 -32.96 -31.24
C GLU A 459 -1.94 -32.10 -31.30
N GLU A 460 -0.99 -32.24 -30.36
CA GLU A 460 0.30 -31.54 -30.38
C GLU A 460 1.19 -31.97 -31.59
N GLU A 461 1.17 -33.24 -31.98
CA GLU A 461 1.87 -33.72 -33.18
C GLU A 461 1.23 -33.20 -34.48
N LEU A 462 -0.10 -33.05 -34.51
CA LEU A 462 -0.83 -32.48 -35.65
C LEU A 462 -0.60 -30.95 -35.75
N GLU A 463 -0.55 -30.24 -34.63
CA GLU A 463 -0.27 -28.80 -34.60
C GLU A 463 1.20 -28.48 -34.93
N SER A 464 2.16 -29.28 -34.45
CA SER A 464 3.57 -29.12 -34.81
C SER A 464 3.85 -29.53 -36.26
N GLY A 465 3.17 -30.55 -36.79
CA GLY A 465 3.23 -30.94 -38.21
C GLY A 465 2.63 -29.89 -39.17
N ALA A 466 1.63 -29.12 -38.74
CA ALA A 466 1.01 -28.06 -39.54
C ALA A 466 1.86 -26.77 -39.67
N THR A 467 2.97 -26.66 -38.92
CA THR A 467 3.90 -25.52 -39.02
C THR A 467 5.13 -25.78 -39.89
N ALA A 468 5.25 -27.00 -40.44
CA ALA A 468 6.42 -27.44 -41.20
C ALA A 468 6.22 -27.56 -42.73
N ASP A 469 5.11 -27.03 -43.28
CA ASP A 469 4.86 -26.92 -44.73
C ASP A 469 4.79 -25.47 -45.22
#